data_AF-A0A433PXM2-F1
#
_entry.id   AF-A0A433PXM2-F1
#
_cell.length_a   1.000
_cell.length_b   1.000
_cell.length_c   1.000
_cell.angle_alpha   90.00
_cell.angle_beta   90.00
_cell.angle_gamma   90.00
#
_symmetry.space_group_name_H-M   'P 1'
#
loop_
_entity.id
_entity.type
_entity.pdbx_description
1 polymer ?
#
loop_
_entity_poly.entity_id
_entity_poly.type
_entity_poly.pdbx_seq_one_letter_code
_entity_poly.pdbx_strand_id
1 'polypeptide(L)'
;MSNIVSLFCFVHSEFPQRAFKIHISKTGDISNLKKLIKKEINVPADFKAKDLTLWKVNIPIDDEEALADLTLQDNEEEGLGAEHGVGEW
;
A
#
# COMPACT_ATOMS: atom_id res chain seq x y z
N MET A 1 2.35 18.48 21.05
CA MET A 1 1.73 18.29 19.72
C MET A 1 1.55 16.80 19.48
N SER A 2 0.39 16.36 19.01
CA SER A 2 0.15 14.95 18.73
C SER A 2 0.98 14.48 17.54
N ASN A 3 1.83 13.48 17.77
CA ASN A 3 2.66 12.85 16.74
C ASN A 3 1.95 11.68 16.06
N ILE A 4 0.63 11.56 16.19
CA ILE A 4 -0.14 10.47 15.61
C ILE A 4 -0.87 10.99 14.37
N VAL A 5 -0.87 10.20 13.30
CA VAL A 5 -1.69 10.39 12.10
C VAL A 5 -2.68 9.25 12.04
N SER A 6 -3.92 9.58 11.68
CA SER A 6 -4.93 8.59 11.30
C SER A 6 -4.88 8.41 9.79
N LEU A 7 -4.72 7.17 9.34
CA LEU A 7 -4.81 6.80 7.94
C LEU A 7 -6.07 5.94 7.75
N PHE A 8 -6.77 6.15 6.64
CA PHE A 8 -7.79 5.23 6.20
C PHE A 8 -7.18 4.27 5.19
N CYS A 9 -7.38 2.98 5.43
CA CYS A 9 -6.88 1.91 4.59
C CYS A 9 -8.05 1.21 3.92
N PHE A 10 -7.92 1.06 2.59
CA PHE A 10 -8.85 0.33 1.75
C PHE A 10 -8.10 -0.83 1.10
N VAL A 11 -8.66 -2.03 1.16
CA VAL A 11 -8.11 -3.21 0.50
C VAL A 11 -8.70 -3.26 -0.90
N HIS A 12 -7.84 -3.28 -1.91
CA HIS A 12 -8.29 -3.36 -3.30
C HIS A 12 -9.15 -4.61 -3.52
N SER A 13 -10.22 -4.48 -4.32
CA SER A 13 -11.23 -5.51 -4.56
C SER A 13 -12.16 -5.85 -3.36
N GLU A 14 -12.10 -5.12 -2.25
CA GLU A 14 -13.11 -5.20 -1.18
C GLU A 14 -14.16 -4.08 -1.30
N PHE A 15 -15.25 -4.18 -0.53
CA PHE A 15 -16.26 -3.13 -0.47
C PHE A 15 -15.74 -1.88 0.27
N PRO A 16 -16.04 -0.65 -0.19
CA PRO A 16 -15.66 0.61 0.47
C PRO A 16 -15.95 0.64 1.98
N GLN A 17 -17.07 0.05 2.37
CA GLN A 17 -17.56 -0.02 3.76
C GLN A 17 -16.64 -0.83 4.69
N ARG A 18 -15.74 -1.64 4.13
CA ARG A 18 -14.71 -2.41 4.88
C ARG A 18 -13.42 -1.64 5.07
N ALA A 19 -13.33 -0.40 4.58
CA ALA A 19 -12.21 0.44 4.89
C ALA A 19 -12.10 0.67 6.40
N PHE A 20 -10.88 0.71 6.90
CA PHE A 20 -10.61 0.78 8.32
C PHE A 20 -9.58 1.86 8.64
N LYS A 21 -9.66 2.38 9.86
CA LYS A 21 -8.78 3.44 10.33
C LYS A 21 -7.65 2.85 11.14
N ILE A 22 -6.42 3.24 10.82
CA ILE A 22 -5.23 2.93 11.60
C ILE A 22 -4.61 4.20 12.17
N HIS A 23 -3.92 4.04 13.29
CA HIS A 23 -3.18 5.13 13.94
C HIS A 23 -1.70 4.78 13.91
N ILE A 24 -0.88 5.71 13.41
CA ILE A 24 0.58 5.55 13.35
C ILE A 24 1.29 6.82 13.78
N SER A 25 2.49 6.69 14.34
CA SER A 25 3.35 7.85 14.57
C SER A 25 3.75 8.50 13.24
N LYS A 26 3.82 9.84 13.20
CA LYS A 26 4.41 10.64 12.11
C LYS A 26 5.86 10.25 11.82
N THR A 27 6.56 9.77 12.84
CA THR A 27 7.94 9.28 12.75
C THR A 27 8.03 7.78 12.51
N GLY A 28 6.88 7.09 12.39
CA GLY A 28 6.83 5.66 12.11
C GLY A 28 7.17 5.37 10.65
N ASP A 29 7.80 4.24 10.41
CA ASP A 29 8.19 3.79 9.08
C ASP A 29 7.09 2.93 8.41
N ILE A 30 7.24 2.74 7.09
CA ILE A 30 6.32 1.96 6.26
C ILE A 30 6.27 0.49 6.69
N SER A 31 7.33 -0.08 7.25
CA SER A 31 7.31 -1.48 7.71
C SER A 31 6.39 -1.65 8.92
N ASN A 32 6.41 -0.68 9.83
CA ASN A 32 5.48 -0.66 10.96
C ASN A 32 4.03 -0.48 10.48
N LEU A 33 3.80 0.41 9.52
CA LEU A 33 2.51 0.59 8.86
C LEU A 33 1.97 -0.73 8.28
N LYS A 34 2.77 -1.43 7.48
CA LYS A 34 2.42 -2.73 6.89
C LYS A 34 2.07 -3.78 7.96
N LYS A 35 2.80 -3.80 9.09
CA LYS A 35 2.50 -4.73 10.21
C LYS A 35 1.17 -4.42 10.89
N LEU A 36 0.82 -3.15 11.03
CA LEU A 36 -0.48 -2.73 11.59
C LEU A 36 -1.61 -3.13 10.66
N ILE A 37 -1.49 -2.83 9.36
CA ILE A 37 -2.48 -3.20 8.34
C ILE A 37 -2.70 -4.72 8.33
N LYS A 38 -1.63 -5.53 8.33
CA LYS A 38 -1.73 -7.01 8.35
C LYS A 38 -2.61 -7.53 9.49
N LYS A 39 -2.64 -6.86 10.66
CA LYS A 39 -3.43 -7.31 11.81
C LYS A 39 -4.93 -7.09 11.64
N GLU A 40 -5.32 -6.16 10.78
CA GLU A 40 -6.72 -5.76 10.56
C GLU A 40 -7.37 -6.52 9.38
N ILE A 41 -6.55 -7.13 8.52
CA ILE A 41 -7.03 -7.82 7.31
C ILE A 41 -6.89 -9.34 7.45
N ASN A 42 -7.78 -10.08 6.77
CA ASN A 42 -7.70 -11.52 6.72
C ASN A 42 -6.74 -11.97 5.61
N VAL A 43 -5.57 -12.47 5.98
CA VAL A 43 -4.55 -12.98 5.06
C VAL A 43 -4.07 -14.37 5.51
N PRO A 44 -3.56 -15.20 4.59
CA PRO A 44 -2.98 -16.50 4.94
C PRO A 44 -1.90 -16.37 6.02
N ALA A 45 -1.73 -17.41 6.85
CA ALA A 45 -0.77 -17.40 7.96
C ALA A 45 0.66 -17.09 7.50
N ASP A 46 1.06 -17.60 6.34
CA ASP A 46 2.40 -17.44 5.76
C ASP A 46 2.64 -16.09 5.08
N PHE A 47 1.58 -15.28 4.88
CA PHE A 47 1.68 -13.98 4.23
C PHE A 47 2.50 -13.01 5.09
N LYS A 48 3.56 -12.41 4.56
CA LYS A 48 4.43 -11.54 5.36
C LYS A 48 4.00 -10.09 5.16
N ALA A 49 4.08 -9.28 6.22
CA ALA A 49 3.72 -7.86 6.14
C ALA A 49 4.53 -7.11 5.07
N LYS A 50 5.78 -7.53 4.80
CA LYS A 50 6.62 -6.92 3.76
C LYS A 50 6.04 -7.09 2.34
N ASP A 51 5.24 -8.14 2.13
CA ASP A 51 4.64 -8.51 0.85
C ASP A 51 3.35 -7.68 0.56
N LEU A 52 2.91 -6.83 1.50
CA LEU A 52 1.87 -5.83 1.22
C LEU A 52 2.40 -4.73 0.31
N THR A 53 1.78 -4.56 -0.85
CA THR A 53 1.94 -3.34 -1.65
C THR A 53 1.00 -2.26 -1.10
N LEU A 54 1.51 -1.04 -0.97
CA LEU A 54 0.75 0.10 -0.45
C LEU A 54 0.75 1.20 -1.50
N TRP A 55 -0.43 1.73 -1.80
CA TRP A 55 -0.59 2.88 -2.69
C TRP A 55 -1.06 4.09 -1.89
N LYS A 56 -0.47 5.24 -2.17
CA LYS A 56 -0.97 6.51 -1.65
C LYS A 56 -2.02 7.03 -2.63
N VAL A 57 -3.27 7.02 -2.20
CA VAL A 57 -4.40 7.56 -2.97
C VAL A 57 -4.94 8.83 -2.32
N ASN A 58 -5.57 9.69 -3.11
CA ASN A 58 -6.22 10.91 -2.62
C ASN A 58 -7.67 10.93 -3.11
N ILE A 59 -8.51 10.12 -2.48
CA ILE A 59 -9.90 9.88 -2.90
C ILE A 59 -10.80 9.92 -1.67
N PRO A 60 -11.99 10.53 -1.76
CA PRO A 60 -12.99 10.49 -0.70
C PRO A 60 -13.45 9.05 -0.42
N ILE A 61 -13.50 8.66 0.84
CA ILE A 61 -13.81 7.26 1.22
C ILE A 61 -15.29 6.91 1.11
N ASP A 62 -16.15 7.91 1.16
CA ASP A 62 -17.60 7.79 1.00
C ASP A 62 -18.03 7.77 -0.47
N ASP A 63 -17.08 7.87 -1.40
CA ASP A 63 -17.33 7.89 -2.84
C ASP A 63 -17.10 6.49 -3.41
N GLU A 64 -18.16 5.68 -3.36
CA GLU A 64 -18.11 4.26 -3.73
C GLU A 64 -17.76 4.07 -5.21
N GLU A 65 -18.21 4.96 -6.10
CA GLU A 65 -17.88 4.92 -7.52
C GLU A 65 -16.38 5.18 -7.73
N ALA A 66 -15.82 6.20 -7.07
CA ALA A 66 -14.39 6.50 -7.17
C ALA A 66 -13.48 5.39 -6.61
N LEU A 67 -13.94 4.67 -5.58
CA LEU A 67 -13.23 3.51 -5.04
C LEU A 67 -13.38 2.26 -5.91
N ALA A 68 -14.51 2.10 -6.59
CA ALA A 68 -14.74 0.98 -7.51
C ALA A 68 -13.91 1.12 -8.80
N ASP A 69 -13.75 2.33 -9.33
CA ASP A 69 -12.94 2.64 -10.51
C ASP A 69 -11.44 2.83 -10.18
N LEU A 70 -11.02 2.50 -8.96
CA LEU A 70 -9.65 2.67 -8.52
C LEU A 70 -8.68 1.76 -9.30
N THR A 71 -7.93 2.35 -10.23
CA THR A 71 -6.84 1.64 -10.93
C THR A 71 -5.53 1.82 -10.18
N LEU A 72 -5.05 0.74 -9.56
CA LEU A 72 -3.74 0.70 -8.90
C LEU A 72 -2.68 0.31 -9.92
N GLN A 73 -1.77 1.23 -10.23
CA GLN A 73 -0.59 0.94 -11.06
C GLN A 73 0.56 0.57 -10.12
N ASP A 74 1.14 -0.61 -10.33
CA ASP A 74 2.46 -0.92 -9.76
C ASP A 74 3.47 -0.06 -10.51
N ASN A 75 4.17 0.81 -9.79
CA ASN A 75 5.33 1.46 -10.36
C ASN A 75 6.44 0.40 -10.37
N GLU A 76 6.62 -0.28 -11.51
CA GLU A 76 7.82 -1.09 -11.72
C GLU A 76 9.04 -0.22 -11.36
N GLU A 77 9.76 -0.58 -10.31
CA GLU A 77 11.13 -0.12 -10.16
C GLU A 77 11.85 -0.65 -11.40
N GLU A 78 12.05 0.22 -12.39
CA GLU A 78 12.96 0.01 -13.51
C GLU A 78 14.31 -0.39 -12.91
N GLY A 79 14.51 -1.70 -12.78
CA GLY A 79 15.81 -2.26 -12.45
C GLY A 79 16.76 -1.74 -13.51
N LEU A 80 17.79 -1.02 -13.08
CA LEU A 80 18.90 -0.61 -13.93
C LEU A 80 19.52 -1.88 -14.52
N GLY A 81 18.97 -2.33 -15.64
CA GLY A 81 19.51 -3.39 -16.47
C GLY A 81 20.80 -2.85 -17.06
N ALA A 82 21.91 -3.30 -16.50
CA ALA A 82 23.24 -3.00 -17.01
C ALA A 82 23.27 -3.24 -18.53
N GLU A 83 23.55 -2.18 -19.27
CA GLU A 83 23.97 -2.21 -20.65
C GLU A 83 25.18 -3.17 -20.80
N HIS A 84 24.94 -4.41 -21.22
CA HIS A 84 26.03 -5.25 -21.70
C HIS A 84 26.28 -4.86 -23.16
N GLY A 85 27.18 -3.88 -23.34
CA GLY A 85 27.74 -3.54 -24.63
C GLY A 85 28.37 -4.79 -25.24
N VAL A 86 27.77 -5.30 -26.31
CA VAL A 86 28.39 -6.33 -27.15
C VAL A 86 29.38 -5.61 -28.05
N GLY A 87 30.63 -5.53 -27.58
CA GLY A 87 31.76 -5.23 -28.45
C GLY A 87 32.08 -6.47 -29.27
N GLU A 88 31.89 -6.38 -30.58
CA GLU A 88 32.37 -7.37 -31.56
C GLU A 88 33.90 -7.24 -31.70
N TRP A 89 34.60 -8.37 -31.71
CA TRP A 89 36.02 -8.51 -32.05
C TRP A 89 36.18 -8.95 -33.51
#